data_AF-A0A7H8PN35-F1
#
_entry.id   AF-A0A7H8PN35-F1
#
_cell.length_a   1.000
_cell.length_b   1.000
_cell.length_c   1.000
_cell.angle_alpha   90.00
_cell.angle_beta   90.00
_cell.angle_gamma   90.00
#
_symmetry.space_group_name_H-M   'P 1'
#
loop_
_entity.id
_entity.type
_entity.pdbx_description
1 polymer ?
#
loop_
_entity_poly.entity_id
_entity_poly.type
_entity_poly.pdbx_seq_one_letter_code
_entity_poly.pdbx_strand_id
1 'polypeptide(L)' 'MLKCILGLTGVQVIDKEEQREILGAGFFGCKSSNKKCCVNTPSGVQLCDNGRCIDGKYCLWI' A
#
# COMPACT_ATOMS: atom_id res chain seq x y z
N MET A 1 21.48 -3.36 6.80
CA MET A 1 22.24 -3.18 5.55
C MET A 1 21.22 -2.74 4.48
N LEU A 2 21.14 -1.44 4.16
CA LEU A 2 20.26 -0.98 3.07
C LEU A 2 20.83 -1.49 1.75
N LYS A 3 20.06 -2.28 0.99
CA LYS A 3 20.42 -2.62 -0.39
C LYS A 3 20.26 -1.35 -1.22
N CYS A 4 21.36 -0.70 -1.56
CA CYS A 4 21.37 0.44 -2.47
C CYS A 4 20.88 -0.03 -3.84
N ILE A 5 19.72 0.45 -4.27
CA ILE A 5 19.22 0.26 -5.64
C ILE A 5 20.21 0.98 -6.56
N LEU A 6 20.98 0.19 -7.32
CA LEU A 6 22.03 0.66 -8.22
C LEU A 6 21.46 1.61 -9.29
N GLY A 7 21.86 2.88 -9.23
CA GLY A 7 22.10 3.74 -10.40
C GLY A 7 21.00 3.86 -11.45
N LEU A 8 19.72 3.90 -11.07
CA LEU A 8 18.64 4.20 -12.02
C LEU A 8 18.62 5.71 -12.32
N THR A 9 19.18 6.11 -13.47
CA THR A 9 19.05 7.47 -14.00
C THR A 9 17.59 7.75 -14.37
N GLY A 10 17.01 8.82 -13.84
CA GLY A 10 15.61 9.21 -14.06
C GLY A 10 14.61 8.69 -13.03
N VAL A 11 15.06 7.98 -11.99
CA VAL A 11 14.21 7.55 -10.87
C VAL A 11 14.45 8.45 -9.67
N GLN A 12 13.44 9.23 -9.30
CA GLN A 12 13.45 10.03 -8.08
C GLN A 12 12.98 9.14 -6.91
N VAL A 13 13.83 8.99 -5.90
CA VAL A 13 13.42 8.40 -4.63
C VAL A 13 12.76 9.50 -3.81
N ILE A 14 11.44 9.47 -3.75
CA ILE A 14 10.61 10.37 -2.95
C ILE A 14 10.43 9.82 -1.53
N ASP A 15 10.17 10.70 -0.57
CA ASP A 15 9.87 10.28 0.80
C ASP A 15 8.41 9.84 0.98
N LYS A 16 8.06 9.35 2.17
CA LYS A 16 6.72 8.82 2.45
C LYS A 16 5.63 9.89 2.48
N GLU A 17 5.98 11.11 2.86
CA GLU A 17 5.00 12.21 2.89
C GLU A 17 4.74 12.68 1.45
N GLU A 18 5.80 12.83 0.65
CA GLU A 18 5.69 13.13 -0.79
C GLU A 18 4.95 12.01 -1.55
N GLN A 19 5.17 10.75 -1.18
CA GLN A 19 4.41 9.63 -1.73
C GLN A 19 2.92 9.71 -1.42
N ARG A 20 2.50 10.25 -0.27
CA ARG A 20 1.07 10.42 0.08
C ARG A 20 0.38 11.48 -0.76
N GLU A 21 1.13 12.47 -1.24
CA GLU A 21 0.62 13.53 -2.11
C GLU A 21 0.44 13.06 -3.56
N ILE A 22 1.09 11.95 -3.94
CA ILE A 22 0.85 11.33 -5.25
C ILE A 22 -0.57 10.76 -5.29
N LEU A 23 -1.36 11.28 -6.24
CA LEU A 23 -2.64 10.73 -6.67
C LEU A 23 -2.45 9.28 -7.15
N GLY A 24 -2.51 8.35 -6.20
CA GLY A 24 -2.32 6.92 -6.43
C GLY A 24 -1.88 6.15 -5.19
N ALA A 25 -1.47 6.85 -4.12
CA ALA A 25 -1.08 6.22 -2.85
C ALA A 25 -2.26 5.44 -2.24
N GLY A 26 -2.25 4.12 -2.46
CA GLY A 26 -3.24 3.22 -1.90
C GLY A 26 -3.05 3.08 -0.40
N PHE A 27 -4.09 3.35 0.39
CA PHE A 27 -4.10 3.04 1.82
C PHE A 27 -4.71 1.66 2.01
N PHE A 28 -4.02 0.82 2.78
CA PHE A 28 -4.49 -0.54 3.07
C PHE A 28 -5.37 -0.56 4.31
N GLY A 29 -6.46 -1.33 4.25
CA GLY A 29 -7.37 -1.52 5.38
C GLY A 29 -7.87 -2.95 5.47
N CYS A 30 -8.26 -3.35 6.67
CA CYS A 30 -8.79 -4.67 6.98
C CYS A 30 -10.31 -4.63 7.16
N LYS A 31 -11.03 -5.56 6.54
CA LYS A 31 -12.49 -5.72 6.72
C LYS A 31 -12.90 -7.16 6.98
N SER A 32 -14.17 -7.33 7.36
CA SER A 32 -14.81 -8.63 7.58
C SER A 32 -14.03 -9.52 8.55
N SER A 33 -13.74 -8.99 9.74
CA SER A 33 -12.97 -9.70 10.79
C SER A 33 -11.63 -10.22 10.29
N ASN A 34 -10.85 -9.36 9.61
CA ASN A 34 -9.51 -9.66 9.09
C ASN A 34 -9.46 -10.72 7.96
N LYS A 35 -10.59 -11.00 7.29
CA LYS A 35 -10.68 -11.92 6.14
C LYS A 35 -10.73 -11.24 4.77
N LYS A 36 -10.72 -9.91 4.75
CA LYS A 36 -10.67 -9.13 3.51
C LYS A 36 -9.62 -8.05 3.60
N CYS A 37 -8.86 -7.95 2.52
CA CYS A 37 -7.87 -6.92 2.30
C CYS A 37 -8.43 -5.87 1.37
N CYS A 38 -8.41 -4.61 1.81
CA CYS A 38 -8.98 -3.50 1.09
C CYS A 38 -7.89 -2.48 0.73
N VAL A 39 -7.97 -1.97 -0.50
CA VAL A 39 -7.21 -0.80 -0.94
C VAL A 39 -8.17 0.37 -1.10
N ASN A 40 -7.83 1.50 -0.49
CA ASN A 40 -8.52 2.76 -0.74
C ASN A 40 -7.78 3.47 -1.87
N THR A 41 -8.49 3.73 -2.96
CA THR A 41 -8.01 4.56 -4.05
C THR A 41 -8.07 6.04 -3.66
N PRO A 42 -7.28 6.92 -4.31
CA PRO A 42 -7.33 8.36 -4.07
C PRO A 42 -8.70 9.00 -4.35
N SER A 43 -9.51 8.38 -5.21
CA SER A 43 -10.88 8.84 -5.50
C SER A 43 -11.89 8.47 -4.41
N GLY A 44 -11.45 7.84 -3.32
CA GLY A 44 -12.31 7.39 -2.21
C GLY A 44 -13.00 6.05 -2.47
N VAL A 45 -12.79 5.42 -3.63
CA VAL A 45 -13.29 4.08 -3.90
C VAL A 45 -12.46 3.07 -3.12
N GLN A 46 -13.14 2.17 -2.41
CA GLN A 46 -12.51 1.06 -1.71
C GLN A 46 -12.71 -0.24 -2.49
N LEU A 47 -11.62 -0.90 -2.84
CA LEU A 47 -11.63 -2.22 -3.48
C LEU A 47 -11.19 -3.25 -2.44
N CYS A 48 -12.05 -4.23 -2.16
CA CYS A 48 -11.75 -5.28 -1.20
C CYS A 48 -11.73 -6.64 -1.88
N ASP A 49 -10.69 -7.41 -1.59
CA ASP A 49 -10.56 -8.79 -2.05
C ASP A 49 -10.33 -9.74 -0.87
N ASN A 50 -10.46 -11.04 -1.13
CA ASN A 50 -10.12 -12.07 -0.19
C ASN A 50 -8.63 -11.97 0.15
N GLY A 51 -8.33 -12.04 1.44
CA GLY A 51 -6.98 -11.88 1.95
C GLY A 51 -6.96 -12.02 3.46
N ARG A 52 -5.79 -12.27 4.02
CA ARG A 52 -5.61 -12.35 5.47
C ARG A 52 -4.97 -11.07 5.97
N CYS A 53 -5.62 -10.44 6.95
CA CYS A 53 -4.97 -9.37 7.69
C CYS A 53 -4.10 -9.91 8.82
N ILE A 54 -2.86 -9.44 8.87
CA ILE A 54 -1.87 -9.73 9.90
C ILE A 54 -1.81 -8.50 10.82
N ASP A 55 -2.10 -8.71 12.10
CA ASP A 55 -2.12 -7.71 13.17
C ASP A 55 -2.97 -6.45 12.88
N GLY A 56 -3.99 -6.60 12.03
CA GLY A 56 -4.90 -5.51 11.61
C GLY A 56 -4.23 -4.38 10.82
N LYS A 57 -2.96 -4.54 10.44
CA LYS A 57 -2.13 -3.50 9.80
C LYS A 57 -1.54 -3.92 8.47
N TYR A 58 -1.31 -5.22 8.28
CA TYR A 58 -0.70 -5.75 7.09
C TYR A 58 -1.67 -6.67 6.37
N CYS A 59 -1.61 -6.67 5.06
CA CYS A 59 -2.45 -7.50 4.22
C CYS A 59 -1.61 -8.53 3.47
N LEU A 60 -2.05 -9.78 3.56
CA LEU A 60 -1.55 -10.89 2.76
C LEU A 60 -2.69 -11.31 1.82
N TRP A 61 -2.55 -10.97 0.54
CA TRP A 61 -3.44 -11.51 -0.49
C TRP A 61 -3.08 -12.97 -0.76
N ILE A 62 -4.09 -13.84 -0.81
CA ILE A 62 -4.01 -15.29 -0.97
C ILE A 62 -5.03 -15.74 -1.98
#